data_AF-W4MFN7-F1
#
_entry.id   AF-W4MFN7-F1
#
_cell.length_a   1.000
_cell.length_b   1.000
_cell.length_c   1.000
_cell.angle_alpha   90.00
_cell.angle_beta   90.00
_cell.angle_gamma   90.00
#
_symmetry.space_group_name_H-M   'P 1'
#
loop_
_entity.id
_entity.type
_entity.pdbx_description
1 polymer ?
#
loop_
_entity_poly.entity_id
_entity_poly.type
_entity_poly.pdbx_seq_one_letter_code
_entity_poly.pdbx_strand_id
1 'polypeptide(L)'
;MRFVILGLFMILGCAGPLAAGTKTPGHISAQRLTVPAGPFVMGSLPDEREYGYRLDENLHNSTAARRNRWFEVETRKTLELPAYRIDSTPVTNAAYFEFVQQTQHRQPFVTPELWRSYRLIHNYDAVQRFLWQAGKPPQGRDQHPAVLVSRADAAAYCRWRGEREGRPLRLPTEAEWEKAARGTDGRYFPWGNAFLASRLNSYDKGPYDTVPVGQFPQGKSPYGVLDMAGQVFEWTSTPYRGDPQRYTVKGGSWDDYPGVTRSAARHGRPADIKHILIGFRCVEPLS
;
A
#
# COMPACT_ATOMS: atom_id res chain seq x y z
N MET A 1 76.63 24.19 21.82
CA MET A 1 76.29 24.50 23.23
C MET A 1 75.12 25.47 23.20
N ARG A 2 73.95 25.07 23.70
CA ARG A 2 72.70 25.87 23.91
C ARG A 2 72.02 26.42 22.64
N PHE A 3 70.72 26.68 22.56
CA PHE A 3 69.47 26.14 23.08
C PHE A 3 68.38 26.75 22.18
N VAL A 4 67.24 26.07 22.03
CA VAL A 4 66.03 26.49 21.30
C VAL A 4 65.42 27.77 21.92
N ILE A 5 64.88 28.68 21.09
CA ILE A 5 63.71 29.50 21.46
C ILE A 5 62.69 29.45 20.32
N LEU A 6 61.56 28.80 20.63
CA LEU A 6 60.34 28.72 19.84
C LEU A 6 59.61 30.06 19.96
N GLY A 7 59.40 30.75 18.84
CA GLY A 7 58.61 31.99 18.78
C GLY A 7 57.13 31.70 18.64
N LEU A 8 56.37 32.09 19.66
CA LEU A 8 54.92 32.05 19.77
C LEU A 8 54.27 33.03 18.76
N PHE A 9 53.46 32.54 17.82
CA PHE A 9 52.51 33.38 17.08
C PHE A 9 51.07 32.99 17.47
N MET A 10 50.45 33.86 18.27
CA MET A 10 48.99 33.93 18.40
C MET A 10 48.41 34.38 17.06
N ILE A 11 47.52 33.59 16.47
CA ILE A 11 46.54 34.10 15.51
C ILE A 11 45.16 33.74 16.02
N LEU A 12 44.37 34.80 16.17
CA LEU A 12 43.00 34.88 16.65
C LEU A 12 42.10 33.82 16.02
N GLY A 13 41.30 33.17 16.86
CA GLY A 13 40.14 32.40 16.45
C GLY A 13 39.08 33.32 15.84
N CYS A 14 38.90 33.25 14.53
CA CYS A 14 37.65 33.65 13.90
C CYS A 14 36.70 32.47 13.97
N ALA A 15 35.79 32.50 14.96
CA ALA A 15 34.60 31.68 14.96
C ALA A 15 33.76 32.03 13.73
N GLY A 16 33.91 31.25 12.67
CA GLY A 16 32.98 31.29 11.55
C GLY A 16 31.58 30.93 12.06
N PRO A 17 30.51 31.58 11.55
CA PRO A 17 29.17 31.27 11.98
C PRO A 17 28.91 29.78 11.75
N LEU A 18 28.52 29.08 12.83
CA LEU A 18 27.96 27.74 12.77
C LEU A 18 26.94 27.73 11.64
N ALA A 19 27.27 27.02 10.56
CA ALA A 19 26.34 26.79 9.48
C ALA A 19 25.07 26.22 10.13
N ALA A 20 24.01 27.01 10.08
CA ALA A 20 22.70 26.60 10.54
C ALA A 20 22.41 25.27 9.85
N GLY A 21 22.34 24.20 10.63
CA GLY A 21 22.02 22.88 10.13
C GLY A 21 20.78 23.00 9.25
N THR A 22 20.96 22.76 7.95
CA THR A 22 19.85 22.64 7.03
C THR A 22 19.01 21.50 7.56
N LYS A 23 17.87 21.83 8.18
CA LYS A 23 16.84 20.86 8.50
C LYS A 23 16.48 20.18 7.18
N THR A 24 16.92 18.95 7.00
CA THR A 24 16.40 18.04 5.97
C THR A 24 14.87 18.06 6.11
N PRO A 25 14.08 18.33 5.05
CA PRO A 25 12.63 18.29 5.17
C PRO A 25 12.22 16.92 5.70
N GLY A 26 11.59 16.92 6.88
CA GLY A 26 11.29 15.71 7.62
C GLY A 26 10.23 14.85 6.92
N HIS A 27 10.58 13.57 6.79
CA HIS A 27 9.73 12.37 6.82
C HIS A 27 8.61 12.24 5.77
N ILE A 28 8.87 11.41 4.74
CA ILE A 28 7.85 10.91 3.81
C ILE A 28 7.53 9.46 4.18
N SER A 29 6.92 9.24 5.34
CA SER A 29 6.37 7.92 5.70
C SER A 29 5.01 8.14 6.33
N ALA A 30 4.05 7.30 5.94
CA ALA A 30 2.67 7.45 6.41
C ALA A 30 2.62 7.40 7.94
N GLN A 31 1.78 8.27 8.53
CA GLN A 31 1.44 8.17 9.94
C GLN A 31 0.79 6.80 10.18
N ARG A 32 1.17 6.12 11.26
CA ARG A 32 0.51 4.88 11.68
C ARG A 32 -0.64 5.15 12.62
N LEU A 33 -1.80 4.57 12.35
CA LEU A 33 -3.02 4.69 13.14
C LEU A 33 -3.27 3.40 13.92
N THR A 34 -3.73 3.52 15.17
CA THR A 34 -4.01 2.36 16.04
C THR A 34 -5.33 1.71 15.66
N VAL A 35 -5.30 0.39 15.47
CA VAL A 35 -6.49 -0.46 15.45
C VAL A 35 -6.55 -1.20 16.78
N PRO A 36 -7.61 -1.05 17.58
CA PRO A 36 -7.69 -1.66 18.91
C PRO A 36 -7.78 -3.19 18.83
N ALA A 37 -7.33 -3.84 19.90
CA ALA A 37 -7.56 -5.26 20.11
C ALA A 37 -9.08 -5.56 20.15
N GLY A 38 -9.44 -6.81 19.89
CA GLY A 38 -10.82 -7.28 20.06
C GLY A 38 -11.39 -7.99 18.84
N PRO A 39 -12.66 -8.41 18.92
CA PRO A 39 -13.32 -9.16 17.87
C PRO A 39 -13.64 -8.27 16.67
N PHE A 40 -13.62 -8.87 15.48
CA PHE A 40 -14.19 -8.27 14.29
C PHE A 40 -14.77 -9.33 13.35
N VAL A 41 -15.69 -8.89 12.49
CA VAL A 41 -16.31 -9.74 11.49
C VAL A 41 -15.50 -9.69 10.19
N MET A 42 -14.89 -10.81 9.82
CA MET A 42 -14.16 -11.01 8.57
C MET A 42 -15.03 -11.72 7.53
N GLY A 43 -14.84 -11.43 6.25
CA GLY A 43 -15.48 -12.09 5.12
C GLY A 43 -16.91 -11.63 4.85
N SER A 44 -17.64 -12.46 4.10
CA SER A 44 -18.99 -12.16 3.61
C SER A 44 -19.93 -13.35 3.74
N LEU A 45 -21.21 -13.08 3.95
CA LEU A 45 -22.33 -14.00 3.77
C LEU A 45 -22.72 -14.14 2.29
N PRO A 46 -23.52 -15.16 1.93
CA PRO A 46 -24.02 -15.33 0.55
C PRO A 46 -24.72 -14.10 -0.05
N ASP A 47 -25.57 -13.41 0.71
CA ASP A 47 -26.27 -12.20 0.28
C ASP A 47 -25.31 -10.99 0.12
N GLU A 48 -24.31 -10.86 0.98
CA GLU A 48 -23.26 -9.84 0.87
C GLU A 48 -22.38 -10.04 -0.37
N ARG A 49 -22.11 -11.31 -0.76
CA ARG A 49 -21.43 -11.65 -2.02
C ARG A 49 -22.31 -11.35 -3.23
N GLU A 50 -23.59 -11.68 -3.14
CA GLU A 50 -24.57 -11.40 -4.19
C GLU A 50 -24.71 -9.88 -4.43
N TYR A 51 -24.70 -9.08 -3.37
CA TYR A 51 -24.63 -7.62 -3.47
C TYR A 51 -23.41 -7.17 -4.30
N GLY A 52 -22.23 -7.76 -4.04
CA GLY A 52 -21.02 -7.50 -4.81
C GLY A 52 -21.17 -7.80 -6.30
N TYR A 53 -21.75 -8.95 -6.66
CA TYR A 53 -21.98 -9.28 -8.07
C TYR A 53 -22.97 -8.31 -8.72
N ARG A 54 -24.07 -8.00 -8.04
CA ARG A 54 -25.09 -7.09 -8.57
C ARG A 54 -24.60 -5.67 -8.74
N LEU A 55 -23.65 -5.20 -7.93
CA LEU A 55 -23.01 -3.91 -8.16
C LEU A 55 -22.35 -3.84 -9.54
N ASP A 56 -21.49 -4.82 -9.86
CA ASP A 56 -20.78 -4.86 -11.13
C ASP A 56 -21.74 -5.05 -12.32
N GLU A 57 -22.77 -5.88 -12.14
CA GLU A 57 -23.79 -6.16 -13.17
C GLU A 57 -24.68 -4.95 -13.45
N ASN A 58 -25.15 -4.27 -12.41
CA ASN A 58 -26.07 -3.14 -12.57
C ASN A 58 -25.37 -1.86 -13.03
N LEU A 59 -24.16 -1.59 -12.54
CA LEU A 59 -23.44 -0.34 -12.82
C LEU A 59 -22.63 -0.41 -14.12
N HIS A 60 -22.16 -1.59 -14.51
CA HIS A 60 -21.24 -1.75 -15.63
C HIS A 60 -21.63 -2.84 -16.62
N ASN A 61 -22.80 -3.47 -16.47
CA ASN A 61 -23.25 -4.59 -17.30
C ASN A 61 -22.19 -5.71 -17.39
N SER A 62 -21.42 -5.90 -16.31
CA SER A 62 -20.32 -6.86 -16.27
C SER A 62 -20.65 -8.04 -15.38
N THR A 63 -20.66 -9.23 -15.98
CA THR A 63 -20.79 -10.51 -15.26
C THR A 63 -19.45 -11.16 -14.98
N ALA A 64 -18.32 -10.45 -15.19
CA ALA A 64 -16.98 -11.04 -15.09
C ALA A 64 -16.69 -11.61 -13.70
N ALA A 65 -17.03 -10.87 -12.64
CA ALA A 65 -16.84 -11.33 -11.26
C ALA A 65 -17.64 -12.60 -10.97
N ARG A 66 -18.91 -12.65 -11.41
CA ARG A 66 -19.78 -13.81 -11.23
C ARG A 66 -19.32 -15.03 -12.02
N ARG A 67 -19.03 -14.85 -13.32
CA ARG A 67 -18.53 -15.95 -14.18
C ARG A 67 -17.25 -16.56 -13.64
N ASN A 68 -16.37 -15.74 -13.08
CA ASN A 68 -15.12 -16.19 -12.48
C ASN A 68 -15.22 -16.52 -10.97
N ARG A 69 -16.42 -16.42 -10.38
CA ARG A 69 -16.71 -16.79 -8.98
C ARG A 69 -15.78 -16.09 -7.97
N TRP A 70 -15.46 -14.81 -8.21
CA TRP A 70 -14.45 -14.07 -7.45
C TRP A 70 -14.78 -13.96 -5.96
N PHE A 71 -16.06 -13.84 -5.60
CA PHE A 71 -16.48 -13.62 -4.21
C PHE A 71 -16.78 -14.94 -3.46
N GLU A 72 -16.82 -16.09 -4.15
CA GLU A 72 -17.23 -17.37 -3.54
C GLU A 72 -16.33 -17.87 -2.42
N VAL A 73 -15.11 -17.34 -2.30
CA VAL A 73 -14.17 -17.69 -1.23
C VAL A 73 -14.14 -16.70 -0.07
N GLU A 74 -15.02 -15.70 -0.11
CA GLU A 74 -15.32 -14.91 1.07
C GLU A 74 -16.19 -15.77 2.00
N THR A 75 -15.70 -16.01 3.21
CA THR A 75 -16.42 -16.77 4.25
C THR A 75 -16.50 -15.94 5.50
N ARG A 76 -17.73 -15.68 5.98
CA ARG A 76 -17.93 -14.91 7.20
C ARG A 76 -17.48 -15.67 8.44
N LYS A 77 -16.70 -15.00 9.28
CA LYS A 77 -16.24 -15.51 10.59
C LYS A 77 -15.89 -14.35 11.52
N THR A 78 -16.06 -14.57 12.81
CA THR A 78 -15.57 -13.65 13.84
C THR A 78 -14.15 -14.05 14.22
N LEU A 79 -13.23 -13.08 14.21
CA LEU A 79 -11.85 -13.27 14.62
C LEU A 79 -11.50 -12.28 15.74
N GLU A 80 -10.75 -12.75 16.73
CA GLU A 80 -10.12 -11.91 17.73
C GLU A 80 -8.74 -11.49 17.21
N LEU A 81 -8.42 -10.20 17.21
CA LEU A 81 -7.08 -9.69 16.86
C LEU A 81 -6.48 -8.90 18.02
N PRO A 82 -5.15 -8.98 18.25
CA PRO A 82 -4.46 -8.05 19.14
C PRO A 82 -4.52 -6.62 18.58
N ALA A 83 -4.10 -5.64 19.39
CA ALA A 83 -3.93 -4.28 18.92
C ALA A 83 -2.73 -4.22 17.97
N TYR A 84 -2.79 -3.35 16.98
CA TYR A 84 -1.68 -3.06 16.08
C TYR A 84 -1.80 -1.62 15.57
N ARG A 85 -0.74 -1.12 14.93
CA ARG A 85 -0.83 0.11 14.14
C ARG A 85 -0.64 -0.19 12.67
N ILE A 86 -1.34 0.55 11.82
CA ILE A 86 -1.26 0.41 10.36
C ILE A 86 -1.03 1.76 9.72
N ASP A 87 -0.24 1.79 8.66
CA ASP A 87 -0.05 3.00 7.87
C ASP A 87 -1.39 3.58 7.39
N SER A 88 -1.58 4.88 7.59
CA SER A 88 -2.79 5.63 7.24
C SER A 88 -3.07 5.64 5.74
N THR A 89 -2.03 5.50 4.91
CA THR A 89 -2.10 5.44 3.44
C THR A 89 -1.15 4.36 2.90
N PRO A 90 -1.29 3.95 1.63
CA PRO A 90 -0.27 3.14 0.95
C PRO A 90 1.11 3.81 0.97
N VAL A 91 2.17 2.99 0.88
CA VAL A 91 3.55 3.49 0.72
C VAL A 91 3.67 4.25 -0.60
N THR A 92 4.21 5.47 -0.55
CA THR A 92 4.35 6.33 -1.73
C THR A 92 5.65 6.06 -2.49
N ASN A 93 5.73 6.51 -3.75
CA ASN A 93 6.95 6.44 -4.53
C ASN A 93 8.13 7.14 -3.85
N ALA A 94 7.92 8.32 -3.25
CA ALA A 94 8.98 9.05 -2.55
C ALA A 94 9.46 8.32 -1.30
N ALA A 95 8.56 7.70 -0.54
CA ALA A 95 8.93 6.85 0.60
C ALA A 95 9.74 5.62 0.15
N TYR A 96 9.30 4.96 -0.92
CA TYR A 96 10.02 3.81 -1.50
C TYR A 96 11.36 4.22 -2.13
N PHE A 97 11.47 5.44 -2.63
CA PHE A 97 12.71 5.96 -3.23
C PHE A 97 13.80 6.13 -2.17
N GLU A 98 13.45 6.59 -0.97
CA GLU A 98 14.40 6.62 0.15
C GLU A 98 14.96 5.22 0.46
N PHE A 99 14.10 4.19 0.48
CA PHE A 99 14.51 2.81 0.66
C PHE A 99 15.50 2.35 -0.41
N VAL A 100 15.19 2.59 -1.69
CA VAL A 100 16.06 2.24 -2.82
C VAL A 100 17.41 2.95 -2.70
N GLN A 101 17.43 4.24 -2.36
CA GLN A 101 18.67 5.01 -2.22
C GLN A 101 19.54 4.52 -1.06
N GLN A 102 18.94 4.16 0.08
CA GLN A 102 19.70 3.75 1.28
C GLN A 102 20.17 2.30 1.26
N THR A 103 19.53 1.44 0.46
CA THR A 103 19.79 -0.01 0.49
C THR A 103 20.30 -0.57 -0.83
N GLN A 104 20.27 0.23 -1.90
CA GLN A 104 20.50 -0.22 -3.28
C GLN A 104 19.52 -1.33 -3.71
N HIS A 105 18.37 -1.45 -3.04
CA HIS A 105 17.32 -2.39 -3.44
C HIS A 105 16.85 -2.08 -4.86
N ARG A 106 16.39 -3.12 -5.58
CA ARG A 106 15.95 -2.99 -6.97
C ARG A 106 14.80 -1.99 -7.10
N GLN A 107 14.90 -1.06 -8.02
CA GLN A 107 13.81 -0.12 -8.33
C GLN A 107 12.58 -0.87 -8.90
N PRO A 108 11.36 -0.32 -8.72
CA PRO A 108 10.15 -0.79 -9.40
C PRO A 108 10.32 -0.79 -10.92
N PHE A 109 10.27 -1.98 -11.52
CA PHE A 109 10.52 -2.18 -12.94
C PHE A 109 10.00 -3.54 -13.41
N VAL A 110 9.54 -3.59 -14.66
CA VAL A 110 9.13 -4.82 -15.37
C VAL A 110 9.49 -4.66 -16.85
N THR A 111 9.96 -5.74 -17.49
CA THR A 111 10.27 -5.73 -18.94
C THR A 111 9.00 -5.93 -19.77
N PRO A 112 9.00 -5.54 -21.06
CA PRO A 112 7.88 -5.84 -21.96
C PRO A 112 7.58 -7.34 -22.05
N GLU A 113 8.61 -8.19 -22.10
CA GLU A 113 8.49 -9.64 -22.21
C GLU A 113 7.84 -10.23 -20.96
N LEU A 114 8.31 -9.80 -19.78
CA LEU A 114 7.75 -10.25 -18.51
C LEU A 114 6.31 -9.79 -18.34
N TRP A 115 6.00 -8.53 -18.68
CA TRP A 115 4.63 -8.02 -18.61
C TRP A 115 3.66 -8.79 -19.52
N ARG A 116 4.06 -9.06 -20.77
CA ARG A 116 3.25 -9.88 -21.70
C ARG A 116 3.01 -11.29 -21.14
N SER A 117 4.00 -11.87 -20.45
CA SER A 117 3.87 -13.20 -19.86
C SER A 117 2.79 -13.27 -18.76
N TYR A 118 2.49 -12.16 -18.08
CA TYR A 118 1.44 -12.08 -17.07
C TYR A 118 0.02 -12.18 -17.64
N ARG A 119 -0.16 -11.99 -18.97
CA ARG A 119 -1.47 -12.04 -19.66
C ARG A 119 -2.53 -11.14 -19.00
N LEU A 120 -2.11 -9.95 -18.60
CA LEU A 120 -2.96 -8.93 -17.98
C LEU A 120 -3.75 -8.16 -19.05
N ILE A 121 -4.81 -7.49 -18.63
CA ILE A 121 -5.68 -6.71 -19.52
C ILE A 121 -4.99 -5.47 -20.09
N HIS A 122 -4.12 -4.83 -19.29
CA HIS A 122 -3.34 -3.67 -19.72
C HIS A 122 -2.15 -4.12 -20.57
N ASN A 123 -1.98 -3.51 -21.73
CA ASN A 123 -0.79 -3.70 -22.55
C ASN A 123 0.42 -3.00 -21.91
N TYR A 124 1.61 -3.20 -22.48
CA TYR A 124 2.84 -2.62 -21.92
C TYR A 124 2.89 -1.09 -22.05
N ASP A 125 2.21 -0.49 -23.03
CA ASP A 125 2.19 0.98 -23.19
C ASP A 125 1.54 1.66 -21.98
N ALA A 126 0.50 1.05 -21.40
CA ALA A 126 -0.11 1.54 -20.17
C ALA A 126 0.86 1.54 -18.97
N VAL A 127 1.86 0.65 -18.97
CA VAL A 127 2.83 0.47 -17.88
C VAL A 127 3.88 1.58 -17.85
N GLN A 128 4.21 2.17 -19.00
CA GLN A 128 5.36 3.07 -19.14
C GLN A 128 5.36 4.23 -18.14
N ARG A 129 4.18 4.79 -17.82
CA ARG A 129 4.02 5.89 -16.87
C ARG A 129 4.34 5.55 -15.40
N PHE A 130 4.38 4.25 -15.08
CA PHE A 130 4.66 3.74 -13.73
C PHE A 130 6.13 3.31 -13.56
N LEU A 131 6.87 3.15 -14.67
CA LEU A 131 8.25 2.66 -14.64
C LEU A 131 9.19 3.73 -14.09
N TRP A 132 10.05 3.31 -13.16
CA TRP A 132 11.14 4.15 -12.69
C TRP A 132 12.25 4.19 -13.74
N GLN A 133 12.82 5.39 -13.93
CA GLN A 133 13.87 5.63 -14.92
C GLN A 133 15.12 6.15 -14.23
N ALA A 134 16.28 5.57 -14.57
CA ALA A 134 17.57 5.95 -14.00
C ALA A 134 17.59 6.04 -12.46
N GLY A 135 16.95 5.08 -11.78
CA GLY A 135 16.91 5.03 -10.31
C GLY A 135 15.83 5.90 -9.66
N LYS A 136 15.05 6.67 -10.43
CA LYS A 136 14.12 7.69 -9.90
C LYS A 136 12.66 7.34 -10.16
N PRO A 137 11.74 7.70 -9.25
CA PRO A 137 10.31 7.58 -9.51
C PRO A 137 9.88 8.46 -10.69
N PRO A 138 8.76 8.13 -11.36
CA PRO A 138 8.26 8.95 -12.47
C PRO A 138 7.95 10.37 -11.99
N GLN A 139 8.28 11.35 -12.82
CA GLN A 139 8.12 12.76 -12.48
C GLN A 139 6.68 13.10 -12.08
N GLY A 140 6.52 13.84 -10.97
CA GLY A 140 5.22 14.28 -10.47
C GLY A 140 4.42 13.20 -9.73
N ARG A 141 4.99 12.01 -9.52
CA ARG A 141 4.31 10.87 -8.89
C ARG A 141 4.85 10.53 -7.50
N ASP A 142 5.58 11.44 -6.88
CA ASP A 142 6.20 11.27 -5.57
C ASP A 142 5.22 10.80 -4.49
N GLN A 143 4.01 11.37 -4.50
CA GLN A 143 2.95 11.07 -3.53
C GLN A 143 1.96 9.99 -4.00
N HIS A 144 2.16 9.41 -5.18
CA HIS A 144 1.35 8.27 -5.64
C HIS A 144 1.82 6.98 -4.97
N PRO A 145 0.95 5.96 -4.84
CA PRO A 145 1.36 4.64 -4.35
C PRO A 145 2.53 4.07 -5.16
N ALA A 146 3.50 3.48 -4.46
CA ALA A 146 4.52 2.65 -5.06
C ALA A 146 3.87 1.35 -5.57
N VAL A 147 3.97 1.11 -6.88
CA VAL A 147 3.46 -0.09 -7.58
C VAL A 147 4.61 -0.78 -8.33
N LEU A 148 4.34 -1.85 -9.07
CA LEU A 148 5.37 -2.65 -9.76
C LEU A 148 6.45 -3.23 -8.82
N VAL A 149 6.05 -3.49 -7.57
CA VAL A 149 6.85 -4.16 -6.55
C VAL A 149 6.29 -5.55 -6.29
N SER A 150 7.16 -6.55 -6.13
CA SER A 150 6.74 -7.88 -5.71
C SER A 150 6.37 -7.89 -4.22
N ARG A 151 5.73 -8.96 -3.74
CA ARG A 151 5.44 -9.15 -2.31
C ARG A 151 6.71 -9.16 -1.46
N ALA A 152 7.81 -9.70 -2.00
CA ALA A 152 9.10 -9.72 -1.32
C ALA A 152 9.72 -8.33 -1.22
N ASP A 153 9.63 -7.52 -2.29
CA ASP A 153 10.12 -6.14 -2.29
C ASP A 153 9.34 -5.28 -1.28
N ALA A 154 8.02 -5.46 -1.21
CA ALA A 154 7.15 -4.80 -0.24
C ALA A 154 7.47 -5.19 1.22
N ALA A 155 7.69 -6.48 1.48
CA ALA A 155 8.10 -6.96 2.80
C ALA A 155 9.51 -6.47 3.20
N ALA A 156 10.43 -6.37 2.25
CA ALA A 156 11.78 -5.82 2.48
C ALA A 156 11.71 -4.34 2.88
N TYR A 157 10.88 -3.53 2.21
CA TYR A 157 10.65 -2.14 2.58
C TYR A 157 10.13 -2.02 4.02
N CYS A 158 9.08 -2.78 4.39
CA CYS A 158 8.53 -2.69 5.74
C CYS A 158 9.59 -3.04 6.79
N ARG A 159 10.38 -4.09 6.57
CA ARG A 159 11.46 -4.48 7.48
C ARG A 159 12.52 -3.40 7.64
N TRP A 160 13.02 -2.87 6.52
CA TRP A 160 14.01 -1.78 6.51
C TRP A 160 13.50 -0.54 7.26
N ARG A 161 12.25 -0.12 6.98
CA ARG A 161 11.63 1.01 7.68
C ARG A 161 11.52 0.73 9.18
N GLY A 162 11.16 -0.50 9.54
CA GLY A 162 11.08 -0.92 10.94
C GLY A 162 12.42 -0.85 11.67
N GLU A 163 13.49 -1.35 11.05
CA GLU A 163 14.86 -1.26 11.57
C GLU A 163 15.29 0.19 11.76
N ARG A 164 15.00 1.07 10.78
CA ARG A 164 15.27 2.50 10.84
C ARG A 164 14.52 3.22 11.96
N GLU A 165 13.30 2.81 12.24
CA GLU A 165 12.43 3.43 13.26
C GLU A 165 12.55 2.76 14.64
N GLY A 166 13.37 1.70 14.78
CA GLY A 166 13.47 0.91 16.01
C GLY A 166 12.16 0.22 16.41
N ARG A 167 11.31 -0.13 15.45
CA ARG A 167 9.98 -0.73 15.66
C ARG A 167 9.75 -1.87 14.66
N PRO A 168 9.20 -3.01 15.06
CA PRO A 168 8.96 -4.10 14.11
C PRO A 168 7.89 -3.68 13.10
N LEU A 169 8.23 -3.68 11.81
CA LEU A 169 7.30 -3.42 10.72
C LEU A 169 7.28 -4.58 9.74
N ARG A 170 6.07 -4.92 9.27
CA ARG A 170 5.82 -5.97 8.29
C ARG A 170 4.60 -5.64 7.42
N LEU A 171 4.34 -6.47 6.42
CA LEU A 171 3.05 -6.42 5.72
C LEU A 171 1.90 -6.82 6.66
N PRO A 172 0.70 -6.23 6.51
CA PRO A 172 -0.49 -6.67 7.21
C PRO A 172 -0.81 -8.12 6.87
N THR A 173 -1.35 -8.88 7.82
CA THR A 173 -2.14 -10.06 7.48
C THR A 173 -3.43 -9.62 6.79
N GLU A 174 -4.09 -10.53 6.06
CA GLU A 174 -5.40 -10.26 5.48
C GLU A 174 -6.42 -9.80 6.53
N ALA A 175 -6.41 -10.43 7.72
CA ALA A 175 -7.33 -10.12 8.80
C ALA A 175 -7.08 -8.72 9.38
N GLU A 176 -5.82 -8.34 9.60
CA GLU A 176 -5.47 -6.98 10.04
C GLU A 176 -5.91 -5.96 8.99
N TRP A 177 -5.58 -6.18 7.71
CA TRP A 177 -5.98 -5.26 6.65
C TRP A 177 -7.51 -5.07 6.62
N GLU A 178 -8.27 -6.17 6.71
CA GLU A 178 -9.73 -6.11 6.63
C GLU A 178 -10.36 -5.45 7.85
N LYS A 179 -9.88 -5.75 9.07
CA LYS A 179 -10.33 -5.05 10.28
C LYS A 179 -10.04 -3.56 10.16
N ALA A 180 -8.83 -3.18 9.73
CA ALA A 180 -8.47 -1.79 9.51
C ALA A 180 -9.39 -1.08 8.51
N ALA A 181 -9.85 -1.79 7.47
CA ALA A 181 -10.75 -1.27 6.45
C ALA A 181 -12.18 -1.06 6.97
N ARG A 182 -12.75 -2.06 7.66
CA ARG A 182 -14.20 -2.11 7.92
C ARG A 182 -14.61 -1.95 9.38
N GLY A 183 -13.67 -1.88 10.31
CA GLY A 183 -14.00 -1.90 11.74
C GLY A 183 -14.46 -3.29 12.19
N THR A 184 -15.47 -3.34 13.06
CA THR A 184 -15.92 -4.58 13.71
C THR A 184 -17.30 -5.06 13.25
N ASP A 185 -18.08 -4.21 12.58
CA ASP A 185 -19.50 -4.44 12.27
C ASP A 185 -19.76 -5.22 10.98
N GLY A 186 -18.73 -5.51 10.19
CA GLY A 186 -18.87 -6.21 8.93
C GLY A 186 -19.46 -5.35 7.81
N ARG A 187 -19.33 -4.02 7.85
CA ARG A 187 -19.71 -3.15 6.72
C ARG A 187 -19.00 -3.49 5.41
N TYR A 188 -19.61 -3.20 4.26
CA TYR A 188 -19.09 -3.60 2.94
C TYR A 188 -17.92 -2.74 2.47
N PHE A 189 -17.99 -1.44 2.73
CA PHE A 189 -16.96 -0.45 2.41
C PHE A 189 -16.50 0.24 3.69
N PRO A 190 -15.33 0.90 3.70
CA PRO A 190 -14.84 1.57 4.90
C PRO A 190 -15.84 2.54 5.55
N TRP A 191 -16.67 3.15 4.71
CA TRP A 191 -17.66 4.15 5.11
C TRP A 191 -19.10 3.65 5.28
N GLY A 192 -19.36 2.35 5.12
CA GLY A 192 -20.70 1.76 5.26
C GLY A 192 -21.06 0.77 4.15
N ASN A 193 -22.36 0.47 4.00
CA ASN A 193 -22.82 -0.58 3.07
C ASN A 193 -23.22 -0.04 1.69
N ALA A 194 -23.55 1.24 1.58
CA ALA A 194 -23.85 1.87 0.30
C ALA A 194 -22.55 2.15 -0.48
N PHE A 195 -22.51 1.73 -1.74
CA PHE A 195 -21.43 2.11 -2.64
C PHE A 195 -21.52 3.61 -2.94
N LEU A 196 -20.40 4.32 -2.82
CA LEU A 196 -20.31 5.76 -3.05
C LEU A 196 -19.05 6.07 -3.86
N ALA A 197 -19.20 6.16 -5.18
CA ALA A 197 -18.11 6.36 -6.13
C ALA A 197 -17.25 7.62 -5.89
N SER A 198 -17.73 8.60 -5.11
CA SER A 198 -16.96 9.79 -4.72
C SER A 198 -16.01 9.58 -3.55
N ARG A 199 -15.99 8.40 -2.93
CA ARG A 199 -15.20 8.10 -1.72
C ARG A 199 -13.97 7.23 -1.98
N LEU A 200 -13.68 6.92 -3.24
CA LEU A 200 -12.55 6.11 -3.66
C LEU A 200 -12.09 6.47 -5.08
N ASN A 201 -10.88 6.03 -5.41
CA ASN A 201 -10.42 5.94 -6.80
C ASN A 201 -10.72 4.52 -7.31
N SER A 202 -11.67 4.39 -8.22
CA SER A 202 -12.07 3.13 -8.86
C SER A 202 -12.41 3.37 -10.33
N TYR A 203 -12.77 2.31 -11.05
CA TYR A 203 -13.20 2.41 -12.45
C TYR A 203 -14.33 3.43 -12.66
N ASP A 204 -15.21 3.60 -11.67
CA ASP A 204 -16.45 4.39 -11.75
C ASP A 204 -16.24 5.88 -12.02
N LYS A 205 -15.21 6.49 -11.43
CA LYS A 205 -14.95 7.93 -11.53
C LYS A 205 -13.57 8.28 -12.07
N GLY A 206 -12.77 7.28 -12.40
CA GLY A 206 -11.40 7.47 -12.87
C GLY A 206 -10.50 8.08 -11.77
N PRO A 207 -9.30 8.57 -12.14
CA PRO A 207 -8.88 8.98 -13.48
C PRO A 207 -8.31 7.86 -14.38
N TYR A 208 -8.57 6.59 -14.07
CA TYR A 208 -7.93 5.44 -14.72
C TYR A 208 -6.41 5.46 -14.58
N ASP A 209 -5.97 5.93 -13.42
CA ASP A 209 -4.59 5.99 -12.97
C ASP A 209 -4.57 6.06 -11.44
N THR A 210 -3.42 5.84 -10.82
CA THR A 210 -3.26 6.23 -9.43
C THR A 210 -3.28 7.75 -9.29
N VAL A 211 -3.75 8.24 -8.14
CA VAL A 211 -3.62 9.65 -7.72
C VAL A 211 -2.72 9.71 -6.48
N PRO A 212 -2.32 10.91 -6.01
CA PRO A 212 -1.67 11.02 -4.71
C PRO A 212 -2.47 10.33 -3.62
N VAL A 213 -1.81 9.75 -2.63
CA VAL A 213 -2.50 9.08 -1.52
C VAL A 213 -3.35 10.06 -0.71
N GLY A 214 -4.45 9.57 -0.13
CA GLY A 214 -5.31 10.33 0.77
C GLY A 214 -6.20 11.38 0.11
N GLN A 215 -6.37 11.36 -1.22
CA GLN A 215 -7.24 12.29 -1.95
C GLN A 215 -8.74 12.09 -1.70
N PHE A 216 -9.12 10.99 -1.03
CA PHE A 216 -10.51 10.66 -0.71
C PHE A 216 -10.75 10.64 0.81
N PRO A 217 -10.71 11.80 1.50
CA PRO A 217 -10.82 11.86 2.96
C PRO A 217 -12.15 11.35 3.51
N GLN A 218 -13.23 11.43 2.71
CA GLN A 218 -14.53 10.87 3.06
C GLN A 218 -14.58 9.34 2.95
N GLY A 219 -13.58 8.73 2.30
CA GLY A 219 -13.40 7.29 2.17
C GLY A 219 -12.70 6.62 3.35
N LYS A 220 -12.35 7.39 4.39
CA LYS A 220 -11.65 6.86 5.56
C LYS A 220 -12.42 5.73 6.24
N SER A 221 -11.67 4.75 6.75
CA SER A 221 -12.20 3.68 7.58
C SER A 221 -12.66 4.16 8.96
N PRO A 222 -13.32 3.30 9.77
CA PRO A 222 -13.68 3.63 11.15
C PRO A 222 -12.50 4.04 12.03
N TYR A 223 -11.29 3.61 11.66
CA TYR A 223 -10.05 3.93 12.36
C TYR A 223 -9.26 5.08 11.69
N GLY A 224 -9.84 5.74 10.69
CA GLY A 224 -9.23 6.87 9.98
C GLY A 224 -8.27 6.49 8.85
N VAL A 225 -8.15 5.20 8.53
CA VAL A 225 -7.24 4.72 7.48
C VAL A 225 -7.83 5.03 6.10
N LEU A 226 -7.02 5.64 5.23
CA LEU A 226 -7.42 6.08 3.89
C LEU A 226 -7.05 5.05 2.82
N ASP A 227 -7.71 5.19 1.67
CA ASP A 227 -7.49 4.40 0.46
C ASP A 227 -7.61 2.88 0.69
N MET A 228 -8.47 2.47 1.64
CA MET A 228 -8.76 1.05 1.93
C MET A 228 -9.78 0.44 0.96
N ALA A 229 -10.30 1.22 0.00
CA ALA A 229 -11.14 0.75 -1.09
C ALA A 229 -10.70 1.46 -2.36
N GLY A 230 -10.43 0.71 -3.41
CA GLY A 230 -9.85 1.21 -4.65
C GLY A 230 -8.38 1.66 -4.49
N GLN A 231 -7.99 2.61 -5.32
CA GLN A 231 -6.66 3.17 -5.45
C GLN A 231 -5.61 2.16 -5.92
N VAL A 232 -5.22 1.18 -5.11
CA VAL A 232 -4.39 0.04 -5.51
C VAL A 232 -4.77 -1.16 -4.66
N PHE A 233 -4.70 -2.36 -5.23
CA PHE A 233 -4.63 -3.55 -4.41
C PHE A 233 -3.40 -3.48 -3.50
N GLU A 234 -3.49 -4.11 -2.34
CA GLU A 234 -2.38 -4.11 -1.39
C GLU A 234 -1.92 -5.51 -1.04
N TRP A 235 -0.60 -5.72 -1.12
CA TRP A 235 0.03 -6.94 -0.65
C TRP A 235 -0.23 -7.18 0.84
N THR A 236 -0.63 -8.42 1.16
CA THR A 236 -0.67 -8.92 2.55
C THR A 236 0.38 -10.00 2.76
N SER A 237 0.61 -10.36 4.02
CA SER A 237 1.46 -11.49 4.40
C SER A 237 0.77 -12.85 4.30
N THR A 238 -0.56 -12.89 4.06
CA THR A 238 -1.38 -14.11 4.11
C THR A 238 -1.37 -14.88 2.78
N PRO A 239 -0.95 -16.16 2.77
CA PRO A 239 -1.06 -17.03 1.59
C PRO A 239 -2.49 -17.13 1.08
N TYR A 240 -2.68 -17.17 -0.24
CA TYR A 240 -4.00 -17.23 -0.84
C TYR A 240 -4.45 -18.68 -0.98
N ARG A 241 -5.54 -19.05 -0.27
CA ARG A 241 -6.09 -20.42 -0.26
C ARG A 241 -5.05 -21.51 0.09
N GLY A 242 -4.09 -21.18 0.96
CA GLY A 242 -3.03 -22.10 1.38
C GLY A 242 -1.92 -22.33 0.35
N ASP A 243 -1.97 -21.68 -0.82
CA ASP A 243 -0.92 -21.76 -1.83
C ASP A 243 0.31 -20.93 -1.39
N PRO A 244 1.49 -21.55 -1.18
CA PRO A 244 2.68 -20.83 -0.70
C PRO A 244 3.28 -19.88 -1.75
N GLN A 245 2.93 -20.04 -3.03
CA GLN A 245 3.42 -19.19 -4.11
C GLN A 245 2.50 -18.01 -4.42
N ARG A 246 1.30 -17.97 -3.83
CA ARG A 246 0.32 -16.91 -4.05
C ARG A 246 -0.05 -16.24 -2.74
N TYR A 247 -0.16 -14.92 -2.76
CA TYR A 247 -0.53 -14.14 -1.59
C TYR A 247 -1.84 -13.39 -1.84
N THR A 248 -2.55 -13.16 -0.74
CA THR A 248 -3.79 -12.40 -0.78
C THR A 248 -3.47 -10.92 -1.00
N VAL A 249 -4.16 -10.31 -1.95
CA VAL A 249 -4.24 -8.86 -2.10
C VAL A 249 -5.65 -8.38 -1.81
N LYS A 250 -5.76 -7.16 -1.27
CA LYS A 250 -7.01 -6.56 -0.77
C LYS A 250 -7.22 -5.15 -1.31
N GLY A 251 -8.45 -4.64 -1.26
CA GLY A 251 -8.79 -3.24 -1.56
C GLY A 251 -9.37 -2.97 -2.95
N GLY A 252 -9.01 -3.75 -3.97
CA GLY A 252 -9.27 -3.35 -5.35
C GLY A 252 -8.40 -2.16 -5.76
N SER A 253 -8.51 -1.71 -7.00
CA SER A 253 -7.66 -0.66 -7.55
C SER A 253 -8.43 0.34 -8.41
N TRP A 254 -7.71 1.29 -9.00
CA TRP A 254 -8.29 2.38 -9.78
C TRP A 254 -9.02 1.94 -11.07
N ASP A 255 -8.87 0.69 -11.51
CA ASP A 255 -9.58 0.12 -12.67
C ASP A 255 -10.57 -1.00 -12.30
N ASP A 256 -10.71 -1.31 -11.02
CA ASP A 256 -11.62 -2.35 -10.59
C ASP A 256 -13.04 -1.81 -10.41
N TYR A 257 -14.01 -2.69 -10.70
CA TYR A 257 -15.41 -2.43 -10.43
C TYR A 257 -15.75 -2.51 -8.94
N PRO A 258 -16.85 -1.85 -8.50
CA PRO A 258 -17.20 -1.69 -7.09
C PRO A 258 -17.22 -2.98 -6.27
N GLY A 259 -17.67 -4.10 -6.84
CA GLY A 259 -17.75 -5.38 -6.16
C GLY A 259 -16.39 -5.85 -5.61
N VAL A 260 -15.30 -5.55 -6.31
CA VAL A 260 -13.92 -5.89 -5.93
C VAL A 260 -13.34 -4.90 -4.90
N THR A 261 -13.92 -3.71 -4.78
CA THR A 261 -13.47 -2.67 -3.82
C THR A 261 -14.08 -2.82 -2.42
N ARG A 262 -14.98 -3.80 -2.22
CA ARG A 262 -15.51 -4.13 -0.89
C ARG A 262 -14.39 -4.60 0.04
N SER A 263 -14.48 -4.28 1.32
CA SER A 263 -13.48 -4.63 2.33
C SER A 263 -13.26 -6.15 2.47
N ALA A 264 -14.30 -6.96 2.24
CA ALA A 264 -14.22 -8.41 2.27
C ALA A 264 -13.62 -9.04 1.00
N ALA A 265 -13.67 -8.34 -0.14
CA ALA A 265 -13.19 -8.85 -1.40
C ALA A 265 -11.69 -9.17 -1.32
N ARG A 266 -11.29 -10.27 -1.96
CA ARG A 266 -9.93 -10.81 -1.88
C ARG A 266 -9.53 -11.44 -3.20
N HIS A 267 -8.28 -11.23 -3.60
CA HIS A 267 -7.70 -11.90 -4.77
C HIS A 267 -6.37 -12.56 -4.44
N GLY A 268 -6.02 -13.59 -5.21
CA GLY A 268 -4.72 -14.24 -5.14
C GLY A 268 -3.83 -13.81 -6.28
N ARG A 269 -2.58 -13.46 -5.98
CA ARG A 269 -1.57 -13.08 -6.96
C ARG A 269 -0.26 -13.82 -6.73
N PRO A 270 0.45 -14.27 -7.79
CA PRO A 270 1.79 -14.86 -7.65
C PRO A 270 2.72 -13.91 -6.87
N ALA A 271 3.53 -14.43 -5.96
CA ALA A 271 4.33 -13.62 -5.04
C ALA A 271 5.33 -12.68 -5.74
N ASP A 272 5.77 -13.06 -6.93
CA ASP A 272 6.77 -12.38 -7.75
C ASP A 272 6.18 -11.44 -8.81
N ILE A 273 4.85 -11.40 -8.97
CA ILE A 273 4.23 -10.51 -9.95
C ILE A 273 4.50 -9.05 -9.59
N LYS A 274 4.84 -8.25 -10.60
CA LYS A 274 5.01 -6.80 -10.48
C LYS A 274 3.90 -6.13 -11.29
N HIS A 275 2.89 -5.61 -10.60
CA HIS A 275 1.67 -5.10 -11.25
C HIS A 275 1.47 -3.60 -10.98
N ILE A 276 1.00 -2.85 -11.98
CA ILE A 276 0.65 -1.42 -11.85
C ILE A 276 -0.53 -1.13 -10.92
N LEU A 277 -1.23 -2.18 -10.48
CA LEU A 277 -2.44 -2.10 -9.66
C LEU A 277 -2.18 -2.55 -8.23
N ILE A 278 -0.97 -3.03 -7.92
CA ILE A 278 -0.66 -3.61 -6.61
C ILE A 278 0.45 -2.79 -5.95
N GLY A 279 0.09 -2.10 -4.86
CA GLY A 279 1.00 -1.49 -3.91
C GLY A 279 0.96 -2.24 -2.58
N PHE A 280 1.21 -1.52 -1.49
CA PHE A 280 1.21 -2.09 -0.14
C PHE A 280 1.24 -0.99 0.92
N ARG A 281 1.02 -1.41 2.17
CA ARG A 281 1.23 -0.61 3.37
C ARG A 281 1.84 -1.46 4.48
N CYS A 282 2.42 -0.85 5.52
CA CYS A 282 3.03 -1.58 6.62
C CYS A 282 2.16 -1.57 7.89
N VAL A 283 2.38 -2.56 8.74
CA VAL A 283 1.81 -2.65 10.09
C VAL A 283 2.91 -2.86 11.14
N GLU A 284 2.65 -2.32 12.31
CA GLU A 284 3.39 -2.52 13.56
C GLU A 284 2.53 -3.34 14.52
N PRO A 285 2.91 -4.59 14.84
CA PRO A 285 2.25 -5.32 15.92
C PRO A 285 2.49 -4.61 17.26
N LEU A 286 1.44 -4.48 18.08
CA LEU A 286 1.57 -4.06 19.48
C LEU A 286 1.42 -5.32 20.33
N SER A 287 2.54 -5.88 20.75
CA SER A 287 2.60 -7.00 21.70
C SER A 287 1.97 -6.64 23.03
#